data_AF-A0A7Y7NYJ4-F1
#
_entry.id   AF-A0A7Y7NYJ4-F1
#
_cell.length_a   1.000
_cell.length_b   1.000
_cell.length_c   1.000
_cell.angle_alpha   90.00
_cell.angle_beta   90.00
_cell.angle_gamma   90.00
#
_symmetry.space_group_name_H-M   'P 1'
#
loop_
_entity.id
_entity.type
_entity.pdbx_description
1 polymer ?
#
loop_
_entity_poly.entity_id
_entity_poly.type
_entity_poly.pdbx_seq_one_letter_code
_entity_poly.pdbx_strand_id
1 'polypeptide(L)'
;MKKISFLLIVSFFMTSICLKAQDNKIKPDSRLYECFEASYVNQMEQSNPKLVAYYNYYLENSFYVVDLKQSKPVTGENINSVTLIKDLSKDKTIYFSEKSFDLKKFNVLKYKFKTEDNSFSTYIWKDAGIAIIFLPRNQIAEGYQKFIKDNKI
;
A
#
# COMPACT_ATOMS: atom_id res chain seq x y z
N MET A 1 -62.36 28.09 -23.25
CA MET A 1 -61.28 27.08 -23.49
C MET A 1 -59.99 27.57 -22.81
N LYS A 2 -59.16 26.63 -22.34
CA LYS A 2 -57.75 26.80 -21.88
C LYS A 2 -57.52 27.44 -20.50
N LYS A 3 -57.75 26.69 -19.42
CA LYS A 3 -57.07 26.87 -18.12
C LYS A 3 -56.80 25.51 -17.45
N ILE A 4 -56.17 24.58 -18.17
CA ILE A 4 -55.64 23.33 -17.63
C ILE A 4 -54.33 23.05 -18.36
N SER A 5 -53.27 23.78 -18.02
CA SER A 5 -51.94 23.50 -18.58
C SER A 5 -50.81 24.09 -17.73
N PHE A 6 -50.91 23.98 -16.40
CA PHE A 6 -49.81 24.39 -15.52
C PHE A 6 -49.42 23.34 -14.48
N LEU A 7 -50.21 22.25 -14.34
CA LEU A 7 -49.97 21.23 -13.31
C LEU A 7 -49.05 20.07 -13.73
N LEU A 8 -48.60 20.02 -14.99
CA LEU A 8 -47.82 18.89 -15.53
C LEU A 8 -46.31 19.13 -15.63
N ILE A 9 -45.83 20.35 -15.40
CA ILE A 9 -44.40 20.71 -15.57
C ILE A 9 -43.61 20.56 -14.25
N VAL A 10 -44.29 20.54 -13.09
CA VAL A 10 -43.62 20.49 -11.78
C VAL A 10 -43.26 19.04 -11.35
N SER A 11 -43.85 18.02 -11.97
CA SER A 11 -43.60 16.61 -11.62
C SER A 11 -42.29 16.04 -12.17
N PHE A 12 -41.64 16.72 -13.14
CA PHE A 12 -40.47 16.17 -13.83
C PHE A 12 -39.12 16.49 -13.17
N PHE A 13 -39.10 17.30 -12.11
CA PHE A 13 -37.86 17.73 -11.45
C PHE A 13 -37.46 16.91 -10.20
N MET A 14 -38.24 15.89 -9.81
CA MET A 14 -38.00 15.13 -8.57
C MET A 14 -37.23 13.81 -8.73
N THR A 15 -36.81 13.41 -9.94
CA THR A 15 -36.23 12.06 -10.16
C THR A 15 -34.70 11.99 -10.24
N SER A 16 -33.96 13.07 -9.94
CA SER A 16 -32.49 13.07 -10.14
C SER A 16 -31.62 13.13 -8.90
N ILE A 17 -32.17 12.96 -7.69
CA ILE A 17 -31.31 12.69 -6.52
C ILE A 17 -30.95 11.20 -6.50
N CYS A 18 -30.17 10.78 -7.50
CA CYS A 18 -29.35 9.59 -7.39
C CYS A 18 -28.32 9.89 -6.30
N LEU A 19 -28.65 9.51 -5.06
CA LEU A 19 -27.69 9.37 -3.98
C LEU A 19 -26.63 8.38 -4.46
N LYS A 20 -25.56 8.87 -5.10
CA LYS A 20 -24.33 8.11 -5.21
C LYS A 20 -23.80 7.99 -3.79
N ALA A 21 -24.19 6.91 -3.10
CA ALA A 21 -23.37 6.38 -2.03
C ALA A 21 -21.95 6.37 -2.57
N GLN A 22 -21.06 7.11 -1.92
CA GLN A 22 -19.63 7.10 -2.22
C GLN A 22 -19.16 5.68 -1.94
N ASP A 23 -19.26 4.83 -2.95
CA ASP A 23 -18.56 3.56 -3.04
C ASP A 23 -17.08 3.94 -3.18
N ASN A 24 -16.46 4.32 -2.06
CA ASN A 24 -15.02 4.44 -1.92
C ASN A 24 -14.42 3.03 -2.00
N LYS A 25 -14.55 2.40 -3.17
CA LYS A 25 -13.96 1.09 -3.44
C LYS A 25 -12.46 1.25 -3.34
N ILE A 26 -11.88 0.47 -2.44
CA ILE A 26 -10.45 0.44 -2.17
C ILE A 26 -9.79 -0.21 -3.36
N LYS A 27 -9.07 0.59 -4.15
CA LYS A 27 -8.37 0.11 -5.33
C LYS A 27 -7.01 -0.48 -4.95
N PRO A 28 -6.62 -1.65 -5.49
CA PRO A 28 -5.29 -2.20 -5.28
C PRO A 28 -4.18 -1.26 -5.76
N ASP A 29 -3.13 -1.13 -4.96
CA ASP A 29 -1.89 -0.50 -5.41
C ASP A 29 -1.26 -1.31 -6.54
N SER A 30 -0.73 -0.65 -7.57
CA SER A 30 -0.15 -1.32 -8.74
C SER A 30 0.99 -2.27 -8.38
N ARG A 31 1.73 -1.98 -7.30
CA ARG A 31 2.82 -2.83 -6.80
C ARG A 31 2.34 -4.20 -6.33
N LEU A 32 1.06 -4.37 -6.00
CA LEU A 32 0.52 -5.69 -5.64
C LEU A 32 0.55 -6.66 -6.81
N TYR A 33 0.39 -6.18 -8.04
CA TYR A 33 0.45 -7.00 -9.24
C TYR A 33 1.88 -7.47 -9.60
N GLU A 34 2.91 -6.88 -8.98
CA GLU A 34 4.29 -7.37 -9.10
C GLU A 34 4.58 -8.55 -8.16
N CYS A 35 3.83 -8.64 -7.05
CA CYS A 35 4.01 -9.65 -6.00
C CYS A 35 3.06 -10.84 -6.16
N PHE A 36 1.85 -10.57 -6.66
CA PHE A 36 0.75 -11.53 -6.74
C PHE A 36 0.21 -11.65 -8.15
N GLU A 37 -0.40 -12.80 -8.47
CA GLU A 37 -1.09 -12.98 -9.75
C GLU A 37 -2.25 -12.00 -9.88
N ALA A 38 -2.46 -11.46 -11.09
CA ALA A 38 -3.51 -10.48 -11.33
C ALA A 38 -4.92 -10.99 -10.96
N SER A 39 -5.20 -12.28 -11.18
CA SER A 39 -6.44 -12.92 -10.76
C SER A 39 -6.64 -12.88 -9.24
N TYR A 40 -5.58 -13.09 -8.48
CA TYR A 40 -5.61 -13.03 -7.02
C TYR A 40 -5.84 -11.60 -6.52
N VAL A 41 -5.14 -10.61 -7.10
CA VAL A 41 -5.34 -9.21 -6.73
C VAL A 41 -6.77 -8.74 -7.02
N ASN A 42 -7.30 -9.09 -8.20
CA ASN A 42 -8.68 -8.77 -8.57
C ASN A 42 -9.70 -9.48 -7.66
N GLN A 43 -9.42 -10.72 -7.25
CA GLN A 43 -10.24 -11.42 -6.29
C GLN A 43 -10.20 -10.75 -4.91
N MET A 44 -9.03 -10.31 -4.44
CA MET A 44 -8.90 -9.58 -3.16
C MET A 44 -9.72 -8.29 -3.17
N GLU A 45 -9.70 -7.52 -4.26
CA GLU A 45 -10.50 -6.31 -4.41
C GLU A 45 -12.00 -6.56 -4.22
N GLN A 46 -12.51 -7.67 -4.78
CA GLN A 46 -13.94 -7.99 -4.74
C GLN A 46 -14.39 -8.65 -3.43
N SER A 47 -13.56 -9.55 -2.90
CA SER A 47 -13.93 -10.43 -1.79
C SER A 47 -13.42 -9.97 -0.42
N ASN A 48 -12.33 -9.20 -0.40
CA ASN A 48 -11.70 -8.74 0.84
C ASN A 48 -11.02 -7.36 0.66
N PRO A 49 -11.80 -6.29 0.43
CA PRO A 49 -11.27 -4.94 0.25
C PRO A 49 -10.45 -4.45 1.46
N LYS A 50 -10.70 -4.99 2.67
CA LYS A 50 -9.89 -4.70 3.86
C LYS A 50 -8.46 -5.23 3.75
N LEU A 51 -8.26 -6.39 3.13
CA LEU A 51 -6.91 -6.91 2.88
C LEU A 51 -6.16 -6.04 1.86
N VAL A 52 -6.85 -5.55 0.83
CA VAL A 52 -6.29 -4.57 -0.11
C VAL A 52 -5.89 -3.28 0.62
N ALA A 53 -6.75 -2.78 1.50
CA ALA A 53 -6.46 -1.61 2.33
C ALA A 53 -5.21 -1.79 3.18
N TYR A 54 -5.06 -2.95 3.81
CA TYR A 54 -3.89 -3.29 4.60
C TYR A 54 -2.62 -3.28 3.77
N TYR A 55 -2.62 -3.94 2.60
CA TYR A 55 -1.43 -3.98 1.76
C TYR A 55 -1.06 -2.61 1.20
N ASN A 56 -2.04 -1.83 0.76
CA ASN A 56 -1.81 -0.45 0.32
C ASN A 56 -1.21 0.39 1.46
N TYR A 57 -1.76 0.27 2.67
CA TYR A 57 -1.23 0.96 3.85
C TYR A 57 0.21 0.52 4.14
N TYR A 58 0.47 -0.80 4.13
CA TYR A 58 1.78 -1.36 4.44
C TYR A 58 2.85 -0.90 3.45
N LEU A 59 2.53 -0.86 2.15
CA LEU A 59 3.47 -0.42 1.10
C LEU A 59 3.97 1.01 1.31
N GLU A 60 3.16 1.88 1.93
CA GLU A 60 3.48 3.30 2.13
C GLU A 60 3.94 3.64 3.55
N ASN A 61 3.51 2.86 4.56
CA ASN A 61 3.64 3.26 5.97
C ASN A 61 4.45 2.26 6.82
N SER A 62 4.93 1.16 6.25
CA SER A 62 5.72 0.17 7.03
C SER A 62 7.18 0.55 7.25
N PHE A 63 7.67 1.55 6.53
CA PHE A 63 9.05 2.00 6.63
C PHE A 63 9.16 3.51 6.35
N TYR A 64 10.31 4.07 6.70
CA TYR A 64 10.75 5.37 6.24
C TYR A 64 12.20 5.28 5.78
N VAL A 65 12.67 6.32 5.09
CA VAL A 65 14.02 6.35 4.52
C VAL A 65 14.81 7.53 5.05
N VAL A 66 16.09 7.29 5.30
CA VAL A 66 17.04 8.28 5.79
C VAL A 66 18.20 8.40 4.81
N ASP A 67 18.56 9.64 4.46
CA ASP A 67 19.74 9.94 3.64
C ASP A 67 21.01 9.75 4.49
N LEU A 68 21.89 8.85 4.05
CA LEU A 68 23.15 8.55 4.74
C LEU A 68 24.16 9.70 4.69
N LYS A 69 24.01 10.66 3.75
CA LYS A 69 24.91 11.82 3.64
C LYS A 69 24.61 12.91 4.65
N GLN A 70 23.36 13.02 5.08
CA GLN A 70 22.88 14.14 5.90
C GLN A 70 22.60 13.73 7.36
N SER A 71 22.77 12.46 7.68
CA SER A 71 22.34 11.89 8.94
C SER A 71 23.51 11.52 9.84
N LYS A 72 23.24 11.44 11.15
CA LYS A 72 24.14 10.78 12.09
C LYS A 72 24.43 9.36 11.60
N PRO A 73 25.58 8.75 12.00
CA PRO A 73 25.89 7.38 11.64
C PRO A 73 24.70 6.45 11.93
N VAL A 74 24.20 5.79 10.88
CA VAL A 74 23.11 4.81 10.96
C VAL A 74 23.72 3.41 10.86
N THR A 75 23.32 2.51 11.76
CA THR A 75 23.72 1.10 11.75
C THR A 75 22.57 0.22 11.32
N GLY A 76 22.84 -0.83 10.55
CA GLY A 76 21.83 -1.78 10.11
C GLY A 76 22.42 -2.91 9.27
N GLU A 77 21.56 -3.84 8.88
CA GLU A 77 21.91 -4.94 7.99
C GLU A 77 22.21 -4.43 6.57
N ASN A 78 23.08 -5.10 5.83
CA ASN A 78 23.28 -4.79 4.41
C ASN A 78 22.03 -5.20 3.61
N ILE A 79 21.41 -4.28 2.86
CA ILE A 79 20.21 -4.59 2.07
C ILE A 79 20.42 -5.75 1.06
N ASN A 80 21.65 -5.93 0.58
CA ASN A 80 21.99 -6.99 -0.37
C ASN A 80 21.94 -8.41 0.23
N SER A 81 21.75 -8.55 1.55
CA SER A 81 21.50 -9.85 2.20
C SER A 81 20.03 -10.29 2.09
N VAL A 82 19.13 -9.37 1.76
CA VAL A 82 17.69 -9.63 1.69
C VAL A 82 17.37 -10.44 0.43
N THR A 83 16.42 -11.36 0.51
CA THR A 83 16.03 -12.26 -0.59
C THR A 83 14.61 -11.98 -1.07
N LEU A 84 14.24 -12.39 -2.29
CA LEU A 84 12.87 -12.26 -2.78
C LEU A 84 11.89 -13.19 -2.04
N ILE A 85 10.64 -12.75 -1.87
CA ILE A 85 9.56 -13.58 -1.30
C ILE A 85 9.22 -14.74 -2.24
N LYS A 86 8.95 -14.41 -3.52
CA LYS A 86 8.54 -15.36 -4.55
C LYS A 86 9.78 -16.01 -5.16
N ASP A 87 10.24 -17.08 -4.53
CA ASP A 87 11.23 -17.96 -5.14
C ASP A 87 10.51 -18.90 -6.12
N LEU A 88 10.39 -18.46 -7.37
CA LEU A 88 9.80 -19.27 -8.45
C LEU A 88 10.72 -20.43 -8.87
N SER A 89 11.99 -20.41 -8.44
CA SER A 89 12.96 -21.46 -8.71
C SER A 89 13.23 -22.24 -7.42
N LYS A 90 12.75 -23.49 -7.33
CA LYS A 90 13.01 -24.36 -6.17
C LYS A 90 14.51 -24.51 -5.82
N ASP A 91 15.40 -24.13 -6.73
CA ASP A 91 16.84 -24.38 -6.65
C ASP A 91 17.71 -23.11 -6.55
N LYS A 92 17.15 -21.88 -6.51
CA LYS A 92 17.98 -20.66 -6.50
C LYS A 92 17.42 -19.52 -5.65
N THR A 93 18.10 -19.23 -4.55
CA THR A 93 17.89 -18.00 -3.78
C THR A 93 18.26 -16.77 -4.60
N ILE A 94 17.29 -15.88 -4.82
CA ILE A 94 17.50 -14.60 -5.48
C ILE A 94 17.57 -13.50 -4.42
N TYR A 95 18.66 -12.73 -4.44
CA TYR A 95 18.92 -11.62 -3.53
C TYR A 95 18.38 -10.29 -4.08
N PHE A 96 18.29 -9.30 -3.19
CA PHE A 96 17.99 -7.92 -3.50
C PHE A 96 18.93 -7.40 -4.61
N SER A 97 18.35 -6.78 -5.62
CA SER A 97 19.06 -6.44 -6.87
C SER A 97 18.66 -5.12 -7.49
N GLU A 98 17.80 -4.34 -6.83
CA GLU A 98 17.43 -2.99 -7.27
C GLU A 98 18.68 -2.11 -7.39
N LYS A 99 18.71 -1.22 -8.39
CA LYS A 99 19.88 -0.37 -8.70
C LYS A 99 19.75 1.06 -8.22
N SER A 100 18.53 1.51 -7.98
CA SER A 100 18.20 2.87 -7.56
C SER A 100 16.97 2.86 -6.67
N PHE A 101 16.91 3.80 -5.74
CA PHE A 101 15.74 3.98 -4.90
C PHE A 101 14.80 5.05 -5.46
N ASP A 102 13.54 4.70 -5.65
CA ASP A 102 12.43 5.62 -5.90
C ASP A 102 11.31 5.24 -4.94
N LEU A 103 10.98 6.13 -4.00
CA LEU A 103 10.01 5.87 -2.94
C LEU A 103 8.66 5.41 -3.49
N LYS A 104 8.21 5.97 -4.61
CA LYS A 104 6.89 5.67 -5.20
C LYS A 104 6.86 4.33 -5.94
N LYS A 105 8.03 3.82 -6.33
CA LYS A 105 8.17 2.55 -7.07
C LYS A 105 8.70 1.42 -6.19
N PHE A 106 9.32 1.76 -5.06
CA PHE A 106 9.86 0.77 -4.15
C PHE A 106 8.72 -0.12 -3.62
N ASN A 107 8.88 -1.42 -3.82
CA ASN A 107 7.89 -2.43 -3.48
C ASN A 107 8.46 -3.35 -2.41
N VAL A 108 8.16 -3.00 -1.16
CA VAL A 108 8.69 -3.68 0.01
C VAL A 108 8.20 -5.12 0.15
N LEU A 109 7.04 -5.44 -0.45
CA LEU A 109 6.43 -6.77 -0.44
C LEU A 109 7.15 -7.77 -1.37
N LYS A 110 8.08 -7.32 -2.23
CA LYS A 110 8.87 -8.23 -3.08
C LYS A 110 9.92 -9.02 -2.29
N TYR A 111 10.32 -8.53 -1.12
CA TYR A 111 11.52 -8.97 -0.41
C TYR A 111 11.23 -9.46 1.02
N LYS A 112 12.01 -10.43 1.48
CA LYS A 112 11.92 -11.04 2.82
C LYS A 112 12.68 -10.21 3.85
N PHE A 113 12.24 -8.97 4.08
CA PHE A 113 12.77 -8.14 5.17
C PHE A 113 12.42 -8.75 6.53
N LYS A 114 13.40 -8.81 7.43
CA LYS A 114 13.16 -9.17 8.84
C LYS A 114 12.67 -7.92 9.56
N THR A 115 11.44 -7.98 10.03
CA THR A 115 10.85 -6.95 10.88
C THR A 115 10.74 -7.48 12.30
N GLU A 116 10.77 -6.61 13.29
CA GLU A 116 10.61 -6.97 14.70
C GLU A 116 9.26 -6.47 15.23
N ASP A 117 8.75 -7.10 16.29
CA ASP A 117 7.47 -6.69 16.87
C ASP A 117 7.53 -5.34 17.57
N ASN A 118 8.65 -5.07 18.25
CA ASN A 118 8.78 -3.94 19.18
C ASN A 118 10.01 -3.04 18.92
N SER A 119 10.77 -3.30 17.86
CA SER A 119 11.96 -2.51 17.52
C SER A 119 12.04 -2.23 16.02
N PHE A 120 12.76 -1.17 15.66
CA PHE A 120 13.00 -0.82 14.26
C PHE A 120 14.01 -1.78 13.65
N SER A 121 13.77 -2.19 12.40
CA SER A 121 14.74 -2.96 11.61
C SER A 121 15.34 -2.04 10.56
N THR A 122 16.67 -1.98 10.48
CA THR A 122 17.37 -1.05 9.58
C THR A 122 18.15 -1.81 8.53
N TYR A 123 17.94 -1.43 7.27
CA TYR A 123 18.66 -1.96 6.11
C TYR A 123 19.40 -0.84 5.38
N ILE A 124 20.71 -0.98 5.29
CA ILE A 124 21.62 -0.01 4.67
C ILE A 124 21.78 -0.34 3.19
N TRP A 125 21.42 0.61 2.33
CA TRP A 125 21.64 0.55 0.89
C TRP A 125 22.69 1.58 0.49
N LYS A 126 23.96 1.20 0.62
CA LYS A 126 25.11 2.10 0.38
C LYS A 126 25.12 2.68 -1.04
N ASP A 127 24.83 1.86 -2.04
CA ASP A 127 24.85 2.28 -3.45
C ASP A 127 23.80 3.35 -3.76
N ALA A 128 22.64 3.30 -3.09
CA ALA A 128 21.60 4.33 -3.20
C ALA A 128 21.80 5.49 -2.20
N GLY A 129 22.77 5.40 -1.29
CA GLY A 129 23.04 6.43 -0.28
C GLY A 129 21.96 6.55 0.80
N ILE A 130 21.20 5.48 1.07
CA ILE A 130 20.07 5.53 2.01
C ILE A 130 20.09 4.38 3.02
N ALA A 131 19.37 4.58 4.13
CA ALA A 131 18.90 3.52 5.02
C ALA A 131 17.38 3.41 4.94
N ILE A 132 16.86 2.19 4.81
CA ILE A 132 15.45 1.87 4.92
C ILE A 132 15.20 1.38 6.36
N ILE A 133 14.31 2.06 7.07
CA ILE A 133 14.03 1.78 8.47
C ILE A 133 12.58 1.36 8.60
N PHE A 134 12.37 0.10 8.95
CA PHE A 134 11.06 -0.48 9.16
C PHE A 134 10.53 -0.13 10.54
N LEU A 135 9.26 0.24 10.60
CA LEU A 135 8.54 0.41 11.85
C LEU A 135 8.36 -0.96 12.53
N PRO A 136 8.34 -1.00 13.88
CA PRO A 136 7.90 -2.17 14.63
C PRO A 136 6.51 -2.66 14.17
N ARG A 137 6.27 -3.98 14.13
CA ARG A 137 4.98 -4.52 13.66
C ARG A 137 3.79 -4.04 14.50
N ASN A 138 3.98 -3.83 15.81
CA ASN A 138 2.92 -3.29 16.66
C ASN A 138 2.52 -1.86 16.23
N GLN A 139 3.48 -0.98 15.91
CA GLN A 139 3.22 0.37 15.41
C GLN A 139 2.54 0.37 14.04
N ILE A 140 2.92 -0.56 13.16
CA ILE A 140 2.24 -0.74 11.87
C ILE A 140 0.78 -1.13 12.09
N ALA A 141 0.52 -2.08 13.00
CA ALA A 141 -0.82 -2.53 13.33
C ALA A 141 -1.67 -1.41 13.92
N GLU A 142 -1.15 -0.67 14.90
CA GLU A 142 -1.81 0.50 15.51
C GLU A 142 -2.10 1.59 14.48
N GLY A 143 -1.10 1.92 13.65
CA GLY A 143 -1.24 2.89 12.57
C GLY A 143 -2.29 2.49 11.55
N TYR A 144 -2.37 1.19 11.21
CA TYR A 144 -3.40 0.67 10.33
C TYR A 144 -4.81 0.75 10.95
N GLN A 145 -4.97 0.43 12.24
CA GLN A 145 -6.26 0.59 12.93
C GLN A 145 -6.73 2.05 12.91
N LYS A 146 -5.80 2.99 13.13
CA LYS A 146 -6.09 4.42 13.00
C LYS A 146 -6.48 4.78 11.56
N PHE A 147 -5.73 4.33 10.57
CA PHE A 147 -6.02 4.56 9.15
C PHE A 147 -7.44 4.08 8.77
N ILE A 148 -7.84 2.89 9.20
CA ILE A 148 -9.17 2.33 8.93
C ILE A 148 -10.27 3.17 9.58
N LYS A 149 -10.08 3.60 10.83
CA LYS A 149 -11.01 4.47 11.54
C LYS A 149 -11.18 5.82 10.86
N ASP A 150 -10.07 6.46 10.48
CA ASP A 150 -10.06 7.80 9.88
C ASP A 150 -10.69 7.80 8.47
N ASN A 151 -10.54 6.70 7.73
CA ASN A 151 -11.05 6.55 6.36
C ASN A 151 -12.39 5.80 6.26
N LYS A 152 -12.99 5.37 7.39
CA LYS A 152 -14.27 4.66 7.48
C LYS A 152 -14.33 3.38 6.61
N ILE A 153 -13.27 2.57 6.66
CA ILE A 153 -13.12 1.29 5.93
C ILE A 153 -13.65 0.09 6.73
#